data_AF-B6ISN9-F1
#
_entry.id   AF-B6ISN9-F1
#
_cell.length_a   1.000
_cell.length_b   1.000
_cell.length_c   1.000
_cell.angle_alpha   90.00
_cell.angle_beta   90.00
_cell.angle_gamma   90.00
#
_symmetry.space_group_name_H-M   'P 1'
#
loop_
_entity.id
_entity.type
_entity.pdbx_description
1 polymer ?
#
loop_
_entity_poly.entity_id
_entity_poly.type
_entity_poly.pdbx_seq_one_letter_code
_entity_poly.pdbx_strand_id
1 'polypeptide(L)'
;MQPTGGTTVLSRGQWLKLVRVLGMLGSDHAGERAAAALAAHRLVRGWGTDWAALLAPRRMSEAERRRPRGPFHDAFHDPAAAAQSRLRQMAAEVARLEAEVKRLKRLLDARHQRG
;
A
#
# COMPACT_ATOMS: atom_id res chain seq x y z
N MET A 1 -19.86 -26.45 4.57
CA MET A 1 -18.70 -25.89 5.28
C MET A 1 -19.18 -24.62 5.99
N GLN A 2 -19.53 -24.71 7.27
CA GLN A 2 -20.13 -23.58 7.99
C GLN A 2 -19.04 -22.60 8.46
N PRO A 3 -19.19 -21.28 8.28
CA PRO A 3 -18.27 -20.33 8.87
C PRO A 3 -18.51 -20.31 10.39
N THR A 4 -17.52 -20.72 11.17
CA THR A 4 -17.48 -20.52 12.61
C THR A 4 -17.42 -19.02 12.89
N GLY A 5 -18.58 -18.37 12.96
CA GLY A 5 -18.77 -16.95 13.24
C GLY A 5 -18.49 -16.58 14.69
N GLY A 6 -17.29 -16.92 15.19
CA GLY A 6 -16.74 -16.28 16.35
C GLY A 6 -16.34 -14.86 15.96
N THR A 7 -17.06 -13.86 16.47
CA THR A 7 -16.68 -12.45 16.29
C THR A 7 -15.40 -12.21 17.08
N THR A 8 -14.25 -12.60 16.53
CA THR A 8 -12.96 -12.41 17.18
C THR A 8 -12.66 -10.92 17.21
N VAL A 9 -12.82 -10.32 18.39
CA VAL A 9 -12.45 -8.93 18.62
C VAL A 9 -10.94 -8.84 18.56
N LEU A 10 -10.41 -8.39 17.42
CA LEU A 10 -8.98 -8.15 17.27
C LEU A 10 -8.51 -7.06 18.24
N SER A 11 -7.39 -7.33 18.90
CA SER A 11 -6.73 -6.33 19.75
C SER A 11 -6.20 -5.17 18.92
N ARG A 12 -6.00 -4.01 19.56
CA ARG A 12 -5.42 -2.82 18.92
C ARG A 12 -4.05 -3.09 18.27
N GLY A 13 -3.22 -3.93 18.90
CA GLY A 13 -1.91 -4.31 18.37
C GLY A 13 -2.00 -5.18 17.11
N GLN A 14 -2.98 -6.09 17.05
CA GLN A 14 -3.25 -6.87 15.85
C GLN A 14 -3.74 -5.97 14.71
N TRP A 15 -4.65 -5.05 15.01
CA TRP A 15 -5.09 -4.04 14.04
C TRP A 15 -3.92 -3.24 13.48
N LEU A 16 -3.07 -2.66 14.33
CA LEU A 16 -1.91 -1.88 13.87
C LEU A 16 -0.95 -2.69 12.98
N LYS A 17 -0.76 -3.99 13.27
CA LYS A 17 0.05 -4.88 12.43
C LYS A 17 -0.59 -5.10 11.06
N LEU A 18 -1.88 -5.43 11.01
CA LEU A 18 -2.60 -5.65 9.75
C LEU A 18 -2.55 -4.39 8.88
N VAL A 19 -2.84 -3.25 9.50
CA VAL A 19 -2.76 -1.91 8.92
C VAL A 19 -1.42 -1.64 8.26
N ARG A 20 -0.32 -1.90 8.96
CA ARG A 20 1.02 -1.64 8.44
C ARG A 20 1.35 -2.52 7.25
N VAL A 21 0.92 -3.78 7.26
CA VAL A 21 1.12 -4.69 6.12
C VAL A 21 0.26 -4.27 4.93
N LEU A 22 -0.99 -3.89 5.15
CA LEU A 22 -1.88 -3.41 4.08
C LEU A 22 -1.41 -2.10 3.45
N GLY A 23 -0.71 -1.24 4.21
CA GLY A 23 -0.07 -0.03 3.66
C GLY A 23 0.95 -0.31 2.55
N MET A 24 1.57 -1.50 2.54
CA MET A 24 2.54 -1.88 1.50
C MET A 24 1.88 -2.30 0.16
N LEU A 25 0.55 -2.45 0.11
CA LEU A 25 -0.16 -2.72 -1.14
C LEU A 25 -0.03 -1.59 -2.16
N GLY A 26 0.34 -0.39 -1.72
CA GLY A 26 0.65 0.75 -2.59
C GLY A 26 2.07 0.74 -3.18
N SER A 27 2.90 -0.27 -2.91
CA SER A 27 4.26 -0.34 -3.49
C SER A 27 4.24 -0.49 -5.02
N ASP A 28 5.22 0.09 -5.70
CA ASP A 28 5.41 -0.04 -7.15
C ASP A 28 5.91 -1.43 -7.57
N HIS A 29 6.55 -2.17 -6.66
CA HIS A 29 7.07 -3.50 -6.94
C HIS A 29 5.96 -4.55 -6.80
N ALA A 30 5.64 -5.22 -7.90
CA ALA A 30 4.63 -6.29 -7.91
C ALA A 30 4.94 -7.38 -6.87
N GLY A 31 6.22 -7.72 -6.67
CA GLY A 31 6.65 -8.69 -5.66
C GLY A 31 6.36 -8.23 -4.23
N GLU A 32 6.55 -6.94 -3.92
CA GLU A 32 6.25 -6.38 -2.60
C GLU A 32 4.75 -6.34 -2.34
N ARG A 33 3.94 -5.97 -3.35
CA ARG A 33 2.47 -6.02 -3.23
C ARG A 33 1.96 -7.44 -2.97
N ALA A 34 2.49 -8.42 -3.72
CA ALA A 34 2.13 -9.82 -3.55
C ALA A 34 2.54 -10.35 -2.17
N ALA A 35 3.76 -10.00 -1.72
CA ALA A 35 4.24 -10.37 -0.39
C ALA A 35 3.39 -9.73 0.73
N ALA A 36 3.00 -8.47 0.57
CA ALA A 36 2.12 -7.77 1.51
C ALA A 36 0.73 -8.41 1.58
N ALA A 37 0.11 -8.71 0.44
CA ALA A 37 -1.18 -9.39 0.38
C ALA A 37 -1.12 -10.77 1.06
N LEU A 38 -0.06 -11.55 0.79
CA LEU A 38 0.14 -12.85 1.39
C LEU A 38 0.38 -12.76 2.90
N ALA A 39 1.18 -11.80 3.36
CA ALA A 39 1.43 -11.56 4.78
C ALA A 39 0.15 -11.15 5.52
N ALA A 40 -0.66 -10.26 4.93
CA ALA A 40 -1.94 -9.86 5.51
C ALA A 40 -2.89 -11.07 5.63
N HIS A 41 -2.98 -11.89 4.57
CA HIS A 41 -3.80 -13.09 4.61
C HIS A 41 -3.35 -14.09 5.69
N ARG A 42 -2.04 -14.31 5.83
CA ARG A 42 -1.47 -15.18 6.87
C ARG A 42 -1.75 -14.67 8.27
N LEU A 43 -1.70 -13.36 8.50
CA LEU A 43 -2.04 -12.77 9.80
C LEU A 43 -3.51 -13.01 10.16
N VAL A 44 -4.43 -12.70 9.25
CA VAL A 44 -5.87 -12.89 9.44
C VAL A 44 -6.19 -14.36 9.76
N ARG A 45 -5.64 -15.29 8.98
CA ARG A 45 -5.78 -16.73 9.24
C ARG A 45 -5.14 -17.17 10.55
N GLY A 46 -3.95 -16.66 10.86
CA GLY A 46 -3.22 -16.96 12.09
C GLY A 46 -3.93 -16.48 13.36
N TRP A 47 -4.86 -15.53 13.24
CA TRP A 47 -5.73 -15.10 14.34
C TRP A 47 -7.02 -15.92 14.45
N GLY A 48 -7.15 -17.00 13.67
CA GLY A 48 -8.34 -17.85 13.68
C GLY A 48 -9.59 -17.14 13.15
N THR A 49 -9.42 -16.11 12.33
CA THR A 49 -10.52 -15.38 11.68
C THR A 49 -10.36 -15.41 10.16
N ASP A 50 -11.31 -14.82 9.46
CA ASP A 50 -11.28 -14.67 8.01
C ASP A 50 -11.67 -13.24 7.60
N TRP A 51 -11.50 -12.95 6.32
CA TRP A 51 -11.80 -11.62 5.79
C TRP A 51 -13.29 -11.27 5.86
N ALA A 52 -14.19 -12.25 5.75
CA ALA A 52 -15.63 -12.01 5.80
C ALA A 52 -16.07 -11.61 7.22
N ALA A 53 -15.57 -12.30 8.24
CA ALA A 53 -15.78 -11.97 9.64
C ALA A 53 -15.13 -10.62 10.01
N LEU A 54 -13.95 -10.33 9.48
CA LEU A 54 -13.22 -9.08 9.77
C LEU A 54 -13.90 -7.84 9.15
N LEU A 55 -14.48 -7.99 7.97
CA LEU A 55 -15.22 -6.93 7.26
C LEU A 55 -16.72 -6.91 7.59
N ALA A 56 -17.18 -7.86 8.43
CA ALA A 56 -18.58 -7.92 8.82
C ALA A 56 -19.00 -6.58 9.46
N PRO A 57 -20.13 -5.99 9.03
CA PRO A 57 -20.61 -4.75 9.61
C PRO A 57 -20.84 -4.94 11.10
N ARG A 58 -20.06 -4.23 11.93
CA ARG A 58 -20.34 -4.18 13.37
C ARG A 58 -21.31 -3.04 13.65
N ARG A 59 -22.35 -3.32 14.44
CA ARG A 59 -23.22 -2.25 14.96
C ARG A 59 -22.40 -1.34 15.87
N MET A 60 -22.10 -0.15 15.39
CA MET A 60 -21.52 0.91 16.20
C MET A 60 -22.63 1.54 17.05
N SER A 61 -22.34 1.73 18.34
CA SER A 61 -23.17 2.52 19.24
C SER A 61 -23.24 3.98 18.80
N GLU A 62 -24.32 4.67 19.17
CA GLU A 62 -24.51 6.11 18.94
C GLU A 62 -23.29 6.93 19.43
N ALA A 63 -22.73 6.54 20.58
CA ALA A 63 -21.57 7.18 21.19
C ALA A 63 -20.28 6.98 20.37
N GLU A 64 -20.07 5.79 19.80
CA GLU A 64 -18.91 5.52 18.92
C GLU A 64 -19.00 6.28 17.60
N ARG A 65 -20.20 6.51 17.06
CA ARG A 65 -20.40 7.29 15.82
C ARG A 65 -20.10 8.78 16.00
N ARG A 66 -20.41 9.31 17.18
CA ARG A 66 -20.18 10.73 17.53
C ARG A 66 -18.73 11.01 17.91
N ARG A 67 -17.91 9.99 18.20
CA ARG A 67 -16.47 10.18 18.36
C ARG A 67 -15.86 10.55 17.00
N PRO A 68 -15.02 11.60 16.92
CA PRO A 68 -14.24 11.84 15.73
C PRO A 68 -13.46 10.57 15.40
N ARG A 69 -13.51 10.14 14.12
CA ARG A 69 -12.75 8.97 13.66
C ARG A 69 -11.31 9.17 14.13
N GLY A 70 -10.84 8.24 14.97
CA GLY A 70 -9.57 8.38 15.66
C GLY A 70 -8.37 8.50 14.70
N PRO A 71 -7.15 8.64 15.24
CA PRO A 71 -5.91 8.98 14.50
C PRO A 71 -5.48 7.99 13.40
N PHE A 72 -6.28 6.95 13.15
CA PHE A 72 -6.14 6.03 12.03
C PHE A 72 -6.44 6.68 10.67
N HIS A 73 -7.08 7.86 10.60
CA HIS A 73 -7.19 8.59 9.32
C HIS A 73 -5.85 9.26 8.94
N ASP A 74 -5.07 9.69 9.93
CA ASP A 74 -3.78 10.39 9.72
C ASP A 74 -2.60 9.41 9.67
N ALA A 75 -2.68 8.27 10.36
CA ALA A 75 -1.58 7.30 10.40
C ALA A 75 -1.34 6.54 9.08
N PHE A 76 -2.28 6.58 8.13
CA PHE A 76 -2.20 5.91 6.82
C PHE A 76 -2.15 6.89 5.66
N HIS A 77 -2.52 8.14 5.90
CA HIS A 77 -2.28 9.25 5.00
C HIS A 77 -1.29 10.15 5.70
N ASP A 78 -0.01 9.80 5.60
CA ASP A 78 1.03 10.81 5.63
C ASP A 78 1.11 11.38 4.21
N PRO A 79 0.40 12.49 3.91
CA PRO A 79 0.46 13.11 2.60
C PRO A 79 1.88 13.53 2.23
N ALA A 80 2.75 13.80 3.21
CA ALA A 80 4.14 14.13 2.97
C ALA A 80 4.93 12.89 2.53
N ALA A 81 4.76 11.73 3.17
CA ALA A 81 5.38 10.48 2.71
C ALA A 81 4.89 10.06 1.31
N ALA A 82 3.58 10.19 1.04
CA ALA A 82 3.02 9.91 -0.27
C ALA A 82 3.55 10.88 -1.36
N ALA A 83 3.65 12.18 -1.04
CA ALA A 83 4.24 13.17 -1.93
C ALA A 83 5.73 12.91 -2.17
N GLN A 84 6.50 12.56 -1.14
CA GLN A 84 7.91 12.20 -1.27
C GLN A 84 8.11 10.96 -2.14
N SER A 85 7.25 9.94 -2.03
CA SER A 85 7.28 8.77 -2.90
C SER A 85 7.06 9.18 -4.36
N ARG A 86 6.05 10.01 -4.63
CA ARG A 86 5.80 10.57 -5.97
C ARG A 86 6.97 11.38 -6.51
N LEU A 87 7.61 12.20 -5.67
CA LEU A 87 8.80 12.96 -6.07
C LEU A 87 9.97 12.04 -6.44
N ARG A 88 10.19 10.95 -5.69
CA ARG A 88 11.21 9.95 -6.03
C ARG A 88 10.89 9.24 -7.35
N GLN A 89 9.63 8.91 -7.60
CA GLN A 89 9.18 8.33 -8.86
C GLN A 89 9.45 9.28 -10.04
N MET A 90 9.04 10.55 -9.92
CA MET A 90 9.29 11.54 -10.97
C MET A 90 10.78 11.75 -11.21
N ALA A 91 11.59 11.81 -10.16
CA ALA A 91 13.05 11.95 -10.29
C ALA A 91 13.68 10.76 -11.03
N ALA A 92 13.24 9.53 -10.74
CA ALA A 92 13.71 8.33 -11.43
C ALA A 92 13.30 8.34 -12.92
N GLU A 93 12.09 8.78 -13.23
CA GLU A 93 11.60 8.92 -14.60
C GLU A 93 12.38 9.98 -15.38
N VAL A 94 12.62 11.15 -14.78
CA VAL A 94 13.46 12.21 -15.36
C VAL A 94 14.85 11.68 -15.67
N ALA A 95 15.50 11.00 -14.73
CA ALA A 95 16.83 10.44 -14.94
C ALA A 95 16.85 9.41 -16.10
N ARG A 96 15.79 8.60 -16.22
CA ARG A 96 15.65 7.65 -17.33
C ARG A 96 15.47 8.37 -18.68
N LEU A 97 14.61 9.38 -18.73
CA LEU A 97 14.36 10.16 -19.95
C LEU A 97 15.62 10.92 -20.39
N GLU A 98 16.35 11.51 -19.46
CA GLU A 98 17.63 12.18 -19.73
C GLU A 98 18.65 11.21 -20.34
N ALA A 99 18.75 9.99 -19.82
CA ALA A 99 19.63 8.95 -20.36
C ALA A 99 19.23 8.58 -21.80
N GLU A 100 17.94 8.42 -22.08
CA GLU A 100 17.44 8.09 -23.42
C GLU A 100 17.69 9.24 -24.41
N VAL A 101 17.42 10.49 -24.01
CA VAL A 101 17.71 11.69 -24.82
C VAL A 101 19.20 11.76 -25.15
N LYS A 102 20.08 11.55 -24.17
CA LYS A 102 21.53 11.56 -24.38
C LYS A 102 21.97 10.48 -25.37
N ARG A 103 21.38 9.28 -25.26
CA ARG A 103 21.63 8.17 -26.17
C ARG A 103 21.20 8.50 -27.59
N LEU A 104 19.98 9.01 -27.77
CA LEU A 104 19.43 9.37 -29.07
C LEU A 104 20.25 10.47 -29.76
N LYS A 105 20.68 11.49 -29.01
CA LYS A 105 21.56 12.55 -29.54
C LYS A 105 22.86 11.98 -30.10
N ARG A 106 23.56 11.13 -29.34
CA ARG A 106 24.79 10.46 -29.83
C ARG A 106 24.57 9.65 -31.11
N LEU A 107 23.43 8.96 -31.21
CA LEU A 107 23.08 8.19 -32.41
C LEU A 107 22.83 9.10 -33.62
N LEU A 108 22.18 10.26 -33.41
CA LEU A 108 21.94 11.26 -34.44
C LEU A 108 23.25 11.88 -34.94
N ASP A 109 24.15 12.28 -34.04
CA ASP A 109 25.45 12.86 -34.35
C ASP A 109 26.31 11.88 -35.17
N ALA A 110 26.34 10.62 -34.76
CA ALA A 110 27.05 9.56 -35.48
C ALA A 110 26.44 9.24 -36.86
N ARG A 111 25.16 9.56 -37.08
CA ARG A 111 24.52 9.46 -38.40
C ARG A 111 24.86 10.67 -39.28
N HIS A 112 24.87 11.86 -38.70
CA HIS A 112 25.22 13.10 -39.40
C HIS A 112 26.69 13.11 -39.87
N GLN A 113 27.59 12.47 -39.13
CA GLN A 113 29.01 12.33 -39.52
C GLN A 113 29.27 11.27 -40.60
N ARG A 114 28.26 10.45 -40.95
CA ARG A 114 28.37 9.35 -41.91
C ARG A 114 27.68 9.62 -43.26
N GLY A 115 26.95 10.73 -43.38
CA GLY A 115 26.35 11.21 -44.63
C GLY A 115 27.12 12.40 -45.15
#